data_AF-A0A2J7QY95-F1
#
_entry.id   AF-A0A2J7QY95-F1
#
_cell.length_a   1.000
_cell.length_b   1.000
_cell.length_c   1.000
_cell.angle_alpha   90.00
_cell.angle_beta   90.00
_cell.angle_gamma   90.00
#
_symmetry.space_group_name_H-M   'P 1'
#
loop_
_entity.id
_entity.type
_entity.pdbx_description
1 polymer ?
#
loop_
_entity_poly.entity_id
_entity_poly.type
_entity_poly.pdbx_seq_one_letter_code
_entity_poly.pdbx_strand_id
1 'polypeptide(L)'
;MLSRVDKFLFEPNSKDYRQRTRFLGVAVICSLFYSFPLYFAECWVGDDVFAGVVVALAHVTWQINDLQYLNLVMILKHRLKAMNEKFISVSIMDYFSNGDLKIPTKPIIRYSNRVSEITSNHVTGARIAFTPRSFETVMAPEISSRNKFGFASVILTFREHYSSVYEICCLVNSVNGCTLLLSWLLFIVSVSINLYHVAVLFMFPSASDNTPHSTIKNITFILWNVLTLMRIFVVALSCQWASDECQRCMNSVQEMLLEHCTEEDALTQLESFSVQLVNNKIEFTVCGTFPMNLSVLCTVAGLVIQYLILLFQMREQTEPQRVSFDVTSGV
;
A
#
# COMPACT_ATOMS: atom_id res chain seq x y z
N MET A 1 -26.96 2.26 -0.09
CA MET A 1 -25.62 2.41 -0.72
C MET A 1 -24.73 1.20 -0.49
N LEU A 2 -24.51 0.73 0.75
CA LEU A 2 -23.70 -0.48 1.04
C LEU A 2 -24.06 -1.70 0.17
N SER A 3 -25.35 -2.00 -0.06
CA SER A 3 -25.75 -3.16 -0.89
C SER A 3 -25.36 -3.04 -2.38
N ARG A 4 -25.31 -1.83 -2.96
CA ARG A 4 -24.81 -1.62 -4.33
C ARG A 4 -23.29 -1.71 -4.38
N VAL A 5 -22.64 -1.11 -3.39
CA VAL A 5 -21.19 -1.17 -3.18
C VAL A 5 -20.74 -2.63 -3.01
N ASP A 6 -21.45 -3.43 -2.22
CA ASP A 6 -21.20 -4.86 -2.04
C ASP A 6 -21.46 -5.65 -3.31
N LYS A 7 -22.57 -5.41 -4.02
CA LYS A 7 -22.87 -6.12 -5.26
C LYS A 7 -21.86 -5.81 -6.37
N PHE A 8 -21.30 -4.61 -6.36
CA PHE A 8 -20.29 -4.13 -7.30
C PHE A 8 -18.86 -4.58 -6.89
N LEU A 9 -18.52 -4.52 -5.60
CA LEU A 9 -17.25 -5.02 -5.04
C LEU A 9 -17.16 -6.54 -5.09
N PHE A 10 -18.27 -7.23 -4.87
CA PHE A 10 -18.38 -8.68 -4.69
C PHE A 10 -19.23 -9.34 -5.76
N GLU A 11 -18.97 -9.03 -7.03
CA GLU A 11 -19.48 -9.85 -8.11
C GLU A 11 -18.95 -11.29 -7.89
N PRO A 12 -19.79 -12.24 -7.46
CA PRO A 12 -19.38 -13.35 -6.59
C PRO A 12 -18.64 -14.48 -7.30
N ASN A 13 -18.28 -14.29 -8.58
CA ASN A 13 -17.86 -15.38 -9.46
C ASN A 13 -16.40 -15.33 -9.93
N SER A 14 -15.59 -14.37 -9.46
CA SER A 14 -14.14 -14.40 -9.75
C SER A 14 -13.43 -15.31 -8.75
N LYS A 15 -12.79 -16.37 -9.27
CA LYS A 15 -11.96 -17.28 -8.47
C LYS A 15 -10.87 -16.53 -7.68
N ASP A 16 -10.41 -15.41 -8.23
CA ASP A 16 -9.41 -14.52 -7.63
C ASP A 16 -9.88 -13.87 -6.32
N TYR A 17 -11.15 -13.46 -6.23
CA TYR A 17 -11.68 -12.87 -5.01
C TYR A 17 -11.72 -13.89 -3.86
N ARG A 18 -12.19 -15.12 -4.15
CA ARG A 18 -12.24 -16.20 -3.14
C ARG A 18 -10.83 -16.61 -2.69
N GLN A 19 -9.86 -16.62 -3.60
CA GLN A 19 -8.47 -16.93 -3.25
C GLN A 19 -7.85 -15.84 -2.36
N ARG A 20 -8.10 -14.56 -2.63
CA ARG A 20 -7.58 -13.44 -1.82
C ARG A 20 -8.26 -13.36 -0.45
N THR A 21 -9.56 -13.59 -0.39
CA THR A 21 -10.28 -13.65 0.90
C THR A 21 -9.76 -14.78 1.77
N ARG A 22 -9.41 -15.94 1.17
CA ARG A 22 -8.73 -17.04 1.87
C ARG A 22 -7.33 -16.65 2.33
N PHE A 23 -6.54 -16.00 1.48
CA PHE A 23 -5.21 -15.51 1.86
C PHE A 23 -5.28 -14.54 3.04
N LEU A 24 -6.25 -13.61 3.03
CA LEU A 24 -6.47 -12.69 4.13
C LEU A 24 -6.88 -13.45 5.40
N GLY A 25 -7.83 -14.38 5.32
CA GLY A 25 -8.22 -15.21 6.45
C GLY A 25 -7.03 -15.96 7.05
N VAL A 26 -6.15 -16.51 6.22
CA VAL A 26 -4.89 -17.13 6.66
C VAL A 26 -3.97 -16.11 7.32
N ALA A 27 -3.80 -14.93 6.74
CA ALA A 27 -2.98 -13.86 7.34
C ALA A 27 -3.52 -13.39 8.70
N VAL A 28 -4.86 -13.28 8.86
CA VAL A 28 -5.51 -13.00 10.16
C VAL A 28 -5.14 -14.10 11.15
N ILE A 29 -5.35 -15.36 10.78
CA ILE A 29 -5.12 -16.51 11.67
C ILE A 29 -3.65 -16.59 12.05
N CYS A 30 -2.73 -16.42 11.11
CA CYS A 30 -1.29 -16.40 11.38
C CYS A 30 -0.90 -15.23 12.30
N SER A 31 -1.45 -14.03 12.06
CA SER A 31 -1.18 -12.86 12.91
C SER A 31 -1.69 -13.08 14.34
N LEU A 32 -2.87 -13.68 14.51
CA LEU A 32 -3.44 -14.00 15.82
C LEU A 32 -2.66 -15.12 16.53
N PHE A 33 -2.31 -16.17 15.80
CA PHE A 33 -1.53 -17.29 16.35
C PHE A 33 -0.14 -16.85 16.80
N TYR A 34 0.41 -15.84 16.14
CA TYR A 34 1.72 -15.30 16.46
C TYR A 34 1.68 -14.22 17.56
N SER A 35 0.61 -13.42 17.66
CA SER A 35 0.46 -12.42 18.72
C SER A 35 0.02 -13.03 20.05
N PHE A 36 -0.71 -14.16 20.03
CA PHE A 36 -1.23 -14.81 21.22
C PHE A 36 -0.15 -15.24 22.24
N PRO A 37 0.96 -15.90 21.85
CA PRO A 37 2.04 -16.24 22.77
C PRO A 37 2.72 -15.03 23.40
N LEU A 38 2.81 -13.91 22.66
CA LEU A 38 3.42 -12.66 23.14
C LEU A 38 2.56 -12.04 24.24
N TYR A 39 1.23 -11.96 24.06
CA TYR A 39 0.33 -11.50 25.12
C TYR A 39 0.28 -12.45 26.30
N PHE A 40 0.34 -13.76 26.06
CA PHE A 40 0.36 -14.74 27.14
C PHE A 40 1.63 -14.58 27.99
N ALA A 41 2.78 -14.33 27.37
CA ALA A 41 4.03 -14.05 28.07
C ALA A 41 3.95 -12.74 28.89
N GLU A 42 3.34 -11.67 28.36
CA GLU A 42 3.13 -10.43 29.12
C GLU A 42 2.16 -10.60 30.29
N CYS A 43 1.03 -11.30 30.08
CA CYS A 43 0.05 -11.57 31.13
C CYS A 43 0.63 -12.45 32.24
N TRP A 44 1.54 -13.36 31.91
CA TRP A 44 2.21 -14.23 32.89
C TRP A 44 3.23 -13.46 33.75
N VAL A 45 3.80 -12.38 33.22
CA VAL A 45 4.82 -11.57 33.91
C VAL A 45 4.18 -10.42 34.72
N GLY A 46 2.96 -10.01 34.40
CA GLY A 46 2.24 -8.97 35.12
C GLY A 46 1.48 -9.50 36.35
N ASP A 47 1.46 -8.71 37.43
CA ASP A 47 0.70 -9.05 38.65
C ASP A 47 -0.82 -8.94 38.48
N ASP A 48 -1.30 -8.26 37.43
CA ASP A 48 -2.73 -8.05 37.14
C ASP A 48 -3.16 -8.71 35.82
N VAL A 49 -3.69 -9.93 35.94
CA VAL A 49 -4.21 -10.73 34.82
C VAL A 49 -5.38 -10.03 34.13
N PHE A 50 -6.22 -9.28 34.86
CA PHE A 50 -7.39 -8.64 34.27
C PHE A 50 -6.99 -7.49 33.35
N ALA A 51 -6.06 -6.64 33.80
CA ALA A 51 -5.50 -5.58 32.97
C ALA A 51 -4.85 -6.14 31.69
N GLY A 52 -4.09 -7.24 31.80
CA GLY A 52 -3.48 -7.92 30.66
C GLY A 52 -4.49 -8.40 29.62
N VAL A 53 -5.59 -9.02 30.05
CA VAL A 53 -6.66 -9.49 29.15
C VAL A 53 -7.34 -8.32 28.43
N VAL A 54 -7.64 -7.23 29.14
CA VAL A 54 -8.27 -6.04 28.53
C VAL A 54 -7.37 -5.42 27.46
N VAL A 55 -6.07 -5.29 27.74
CA VAL A 55 -5.08 -4.78 26.78
C VAL A 55 -4.95 -5.70 25.57
N ALA A 56 -4.91 -7.02 25.78
CA ALA A 56 -4.86 -8.00 24.70
C ALA A 56 -6.09 -7.91 23.79
N LEU A 57 -7.30 -7.80 24.34
CA LEU A 57 -8.54 -7.63 23.57
C LEU A 57 -8.55 -6.33 22.76
N ALA A 58 -8.09 -5.23 23.36
CA ALA A 58 -7.97 -3.94 22.67
C ALA A 58 -7.03 -4.04 21.46
N HIS A 59 -5.86 -4.65 21.64
CA HIS A 59 -4.94 -4.82 20.53
C HIS A 59 -5.44 -5.79 19.45
N VAL A 60 -6.11 -6.89 19.82
CA VAL A 60 -6.73 -7.80 18.84
C VAL A 60 -7.77 -7.04 18.02
N THR A 61 -8.58 -6.21 18.66
CA THR A 61 -9.56 -5.35 17.99
C THR A 61 -8.89 -4.40 17.00
N TRP A 62 -7.77 -3.76 17.38
CA TRP A 62 -6.99 -2.92 16.47
C TRP A 62 -6.37 -3.70 15.32
N GLN A 63 -5.84 -4.90 15.55
CA GLN A 63 -5.30 -5.76 14.50
C GLN A 63 -6.38 -6.13 13.48
N ILE A 64 -7.58 -6.48 13.95
CA ILE A 64 -8.72 -6.79 13.09
C ILE A 64 -9.09 -5.57 12.25
N ASN A 65 -9.16 -4.38 12.86
CA ASN A 65 -9.50 -3.14 12.17
C ASN A 65 -8.45 -2.77 11.09
N ASP A 66 -7.16 -2.83 11.41
CA ASP A 66 -6.08 -2.54 10.46
C ASP A 66 -6.11 -3.52 9.28
N LEU A 67 -6.42 -4.79 9.53
CA LEU A 67 -6.49 -5.83 8.52
C LEU A 67 -7.73 -5.72 7.63
N GLN A 68 -8.86 -5.31 8.19
CA GLN A 68 -10.06 -4.96 7.42
C GLN A 68 -9.78 -3.77 6.50
N TYR A 69 -9.13 -2.73 7.02
CA TYR A 69 -8.70 -1.59 6.22
C TYR A 69 -7.75 -2.00 5.09
N LEU A 70 -6.70 -2.76 5.41
CA LEU A 70 -5.75 -3.27 4.42
C LEU A 70 -6.44 -4.06 3.30
N ASN A 71 -7.40 -4.91 3.66
CA ASN A 71 -8.17 -5.68 2.70
C ASN A 71 -8.97 -4.78 1.74
N LEU A 72 -9.64 -3.75 2.29
CA LEU A 72 -10.39 -2.79 1.48
C LEU A 72 -9.47 -2.05 0.49
N VAL A 73 -8.33 -1.56 0.97
CA VAL A 73 -7.31 -0.90 0.12
C VAL A 73 -6.80 -1.84 -0.97
N MET A 74 -6.55 -3.10 -0.65
CA MET A 74 -6.08 -4.09 -1.62
C MET A 74 -7.14 -4.47 -2.67
N ILE A 75 -8.41 -4.52 -2.28
CA ILE A 75 -9.53 -4.71 -3.21
C ILE A 75 -9.64 -3.50 -4.15
N LEU A 76 -9.58 -2.28 -3.61
CA LEU A 76 -9.59 -1.03 -4.38
C LEU A 76 -8.44 -1.01 -5.40
N LYS A 77 -7.20 -1.30 -4.96
CA LYS A 77 -6.03 -1.40 -5.84
C LYS A 77 -6.25 -2.40 -6.98
N HIS A 78 -6.76 -3.57 -6.67
CA HIS A 78 -6.97 -4.60 -7.69
C HIS A 78 -8.03 -4.18 -8.72
N ARG A 79 -9.11 -3.54 -8.27
CA ARG A 79 -10.14 -3.00 -9.16
C ARG A 79 -9.59 -1.90 -10.05
N LEU A 80 -8.80 -0.98 -9.50
CA LEU A 80 -8.10 0.05 -10.27
C LEU A 80 -7.18 -0.58 -11.33
N LYS A 81 -6.40 -1.60 -10.95
CA LYS A 81 -5.54 -2.32 -11.89
C LYS A 81 -6.33 -3.02 -13.00
N ALA A 82 -7.41 -3.73 -12.66
CA ALA A 82 -8.25 -4.41 -13.64
C ALA A 82 -8.94 -3.42 -14.59
N MET A 83 -9.34 -2.26 -14.07
CA MET A 83 -9.89 -1.17 -14.86
C MET A 83 -8.83 -0.61 -15.82
N ASN A 84 -7.61 -0.39 -15.34
CA ASN A 84 -6.48 0.08 -16.14
C ASN A 84 -6.12 -0.92 -17.25
N GLU A 85 -6.04 -2.21 -16.94
CA GLU A 85 -5.77 -3.28 -17.92
C GLU A 85 -6.87 -3.36 -18.99
N LYS A 86 -8.15 -3.27 -18.59
CA LYS A 86 -9.28 -3.24 -19.54
C LYS A 86 -9.22 -1.98 -20.42
N PHE A 87 -8.96 -0.83 -19.83
CA PHE A 87 -8.89 0.44 -20.54
C PHE A 87 -7.80 0.43 -21.63
N ILE A 88 -6.60 -0.07 -21.30
CA ILE A 88 -5.50 -0.27 -22.25
C ILE A 88 -5.87 -1.30 -23.34
N SER A 89 -6.61 -2.37 -22.99
CA SER A 89 -7.02 -3.35 -24.01
C SER A 89 -8.01 -2.78 -25.03
N VAL A 90 -8.92 -1.91 -24.57
CA VAL A 90 -9.90 -1.24 -25.43
C VAL A 90 -9.21 -0.22 -26.31
N SER A 91 -8.25 0.55 -25.78
CA SER A 91 -7.49 1.53 -26.57
C SER A 91 -6.70 0.89 -27.70
N ILE A 92 -6.05 -0.25 -27.42
CA ILE A 92 -5.31 -1.00 -28.43
C ILE A 92 -6.24 -1.57 -29.51
N MET A 93 -7.42 -2.08 -29.15
CA MET A 93 -8.38 -2.57 -30.14
C MET A 93 -8.87 -1.45 -31.08
N ASP A 94 -9.14 -0.26 -30.54
CA ASP A 94 -9.57 0.89 -31.35
C ASP A 94 -8.48 1.33 -32.33
N TYR A 95 -7.22 1.34 -31.87
CA TYR A 95 -6.05 1.60 -32.72
C TYR A 95 -5.95 0.63 -33.92
N PHE A 96 -6.13 -0.68 -33.68
CA PHE A 96 -6.11 -1.66 -34.78
C PHE A 96 -7.31 -1.52 -35.72
N SER A 97 -8.47 -1.07 -35.21
CA SER A 97 -9.67 -0.87 -36.02
C SER A 97 -9.58 0.36 -36.93
N ASN A 98 -8.86 1.40 -36.52
CA ASN A 98 -8.75 2.65 -37.29
C ASN A 98 -7.67 2.62 -38.39
N GLY A 99 -6.95 1.50 -38.56
CA GLY A 99 -6.06 1.29 -39.72
C GLY A 99 -4.79 2.14 -39.77
N ASP A 100 -4.58 3.03 -38.80
CA ASP A 100 -3.37 3.85 -38.70
C ASP A 100 -2.22 3.04 -38.11
N LEU A 101 -1.56 2.24 -38.94
CA LEU A 101 -0.37 1.50 -38.57
C LEU A 101 0.86 2.44 -38.49
N LYS A 102 0.93 3.29 -37.47
CA LYS A 102 2.20 3.89 -37.00
C LYS A 102 2.56 3.29 -35.66
N ILE A 103 3.11 2.06 -35.71
CA ILE A 103 3.62 1.35 -34.54
C ILE A 103 4.37 2.35 -33.64
N PRO A 104 3.90 2.61 -32.40
CA PRO A 104 4.68 3.41 -31.47
C PRO A 104 5.95 2.60 -31.18
N THR A 105 7.08 3.06 -31.67
CA THR A 105 8.41 2.48 -31.45
C THR A 105 8.90 2.65 -30.02
N LYS A 106 8.06 3.13 -29.10
CA LYS A 106 8.38 3.09 -27.68
C LYS A 106 8.01 1.70 -27.16
N PRO A 107 9.01 0.89 -26.74
CA PRO A 107 8.72 -0.40 -26.15
C PRO A 107 7.85 -0.16 -24.92
N ILE A 108 6.69 -0.80 -24.89
CA ILE A 108 5.93 -1.00 -23.66
C ILE A 108 6.89 -1.71 -22.71
N ILE A 109 7.47 -0.97 -21.76
CA ILE A 109 8.26 -1.55 -20.69
C ILE A 109 7.28 -2.29 -19.79
N ARG A 110 6.95 -3.52 -20.17
CA ARG A 110 6.44 -4.52 -19.25
C ARG A 110 7.56 -4.75 -18.25
N TYR A 111 7.46 -4.11 -17.08
CA TYR A 111 8.18 -4.55 -15.89
C TYR A 111 7.64 -5.94 -15.50
N SER A 112 8.11 -6.96 -16.21
CA SER A 112 8.02 -8.36 -15.82
C SER A 112 8.99 -8.54 -14.67
N ASN A 113 8.52 -8.33 -13.45
CA ASN A 113 9.21 -8.80 -12.25
C ASN A 113 9.11 -10.33 -12.19
N ARG A 114 9.97 -11.01 -12.94
CA ARG A 114 10.40 -12.38 -12.65
C ARG A 114 11.92 -12.37 -12.54
N VAL A 115 12.36 -12.25 -11.29
CA VAL A 115 13.71 -12.58 -10.84
C VAL A 115 13.83 -14.10 -10.80
N SER A 116 15.04 -14.59 -11.09
CA SER A 116 15.56 -15.98 -11.12
C SER A 116 15.31 -16.71 -12.46
N GLU A 117 16.29 -17.34 -13.11
CA GLU A 117 17.64 -17.71 -12.68
C GLU A 117 18.52 -18.04 -13.91
N ILE A 118 19.83 -17.88 -13.71
CA ILE A 118 20.92 -18.05 -14.66
C ILE A 118 21.08 -19.53 -15.03
N THR A 119 21.20 -19.85 -16.33
CA THR A 119 22.23 -20.81 -16.76
C THR A 119 22.65 -20.60 -18.20
N SER A 120 23.96 -20.49 -18.32
CA SER A 120 24.75 -20.23 -19.52
C SER A 120 24.89 -21.49 -20.38
N ASN A 121 24.81 -21.35 -21.70
CA ASN A 121 25.85 -21.71 -22.69
C ASN A 121 25.31 -22.20 -24.03
N HIS A 122 26.13 -21.91 -25.05
CA HIS A 122 26.21 -22.49 -26.40
C HIS A 122 25.37 -21.90 -27.55
N VAL A 123 26.05 -21.00 -28.30
CA VAL A 123 26.38 -21.12 -29.73
C VAL A 123 25.38 -21.91 -30.59
N THR A 124 24.77 -21.30 -31.61
CA THR A 124 25.17 -21.37 -33.03
C THR A 124 24.19 -20.54 -33.88
N GLY A 125 24.70 -19.87 -34.91
CA GLY A 125 23.93 -18.98 -35.77
C GLY A 125 22.83 -19.66 -36.59
N ALA A 126 21.74 -18.93 -36.79
CA ALA A 126 20.81 -19.12 -37.88
C ALA A 126 20.38 -17.75 -38.40
N ARG A 127 20.87 -17.39 -39.60
CA ARG A 127 20.30 -16.29 -40.40
C ARG A 127 18.90 -16.73 -40.82
N ILE A 128 17.87 -16.15 -40.22
CA ILE A 128 16.51 -16.25 -40.74
C ILE A 128 16.33 -15.08 -41.69
N ALA A 129 16.46 -15.37 -43.00
CA ALA A 129 16.08 -14.46 -44.05
C ALA A 129 14.56 -14.28 -44.02
N PHE A 130 14.09 -13.09 -43.64
CA PHE A 130 12.70 -12.69 -43.83
C PHE A 130 12.51 -12.31 -45.29
N THR A 131 11.86 -13.18 -46.05
CA THR A 131 11.30 -12.84 -47.36
C THR A 131 10.06 -11.98 -47.15
N PRO A 132 9.94 -10.80 -47.80
CA PRO A 132 8.70 -10.03 -47.77
C PRO A 132 7.67 -10.77 -48.62
N ARG A 133 6.66 -11.34 -47.97
CA ARG A 133 5.48 -11.92 -48.62
C ARG A 133 4.60 -10.77 -49.08
N SER A 134 4.53 -10.57 -50.39
CA SER A 134 3.60 -9.65 -51.05
C SER A 134 2.17 -9.98 -50.60
N PHE A 135 1.55 -9.06 -49.87
CA PHE A 135 0.13 -9.12 -49.57
C PHE A 135 -0.64 -8.57 -50.77
N GLU A 136 -1.37 -9.46 -51.43
CA GLU A 136 -2.40 -9.11 -52.40
C GLU A 136 -3.45 -8.22 -51.73
N THR A 137 -3.76 -7.13 -52.42
CA THR A 137 -4.79 -6.15 -52.08
C THR A 137 -6.17 -6.78 -52.22
N VAL A 138 -6.59 -7.53 -51.19
CA VAL A 138 -7.99 -7.96 -51.05
C VAL A 138 -8.77 -6.74 -50.58
N MET A 139 -9.72 -6.29 -51.41
CA MET A 139 -10.65 -5.21 -51.09
C MET A 139 -11.28 -5.44 -49.72
N ALA A 140 -11.01 -4.52 -48.79
CA ALA A 140 -11.67 -4.50 -47.50
C ALA A 140 -13.13 -4.05 -47.67
N PRO A 141 -14.11 -4.73 -47.04
CA PRO A 141 -15.48 -4.28 -47.02
C PRO A 141 -15.61 -3.01 -46.16
N GLU A 142 -16.47 -2.09 -46.59
CA GLU A 142 -16.85 -0.89 -45.84
C GLU A 142 -17.46 -1.28 -44.48
N ILE A 143 -16.67 -1.18 -43.41
CA ILE A 143 -17.11 -1.30 -42.01
C ILE A 143 -16.75 0.03 -41.33
N SER A 144 -17.49 1.11 -41.61
CA SER A 144 -17.08 2.47 -41.17
C SER A 144 -18.10 3.26 -40.34
N SER A 145 -19.21 2.67 -39.88
CA SER A 145 -20.17 3.43 -39.05
C SER A 145 -20.71 2.73 -37.80
N ARG A 146 -20.46 1.44 -37.60
CA ARG A 146 -21.09 0.68 -36.51
C ARG A 146 -20.28 0.63 -35.21
N ASN A 147 -18.99 0.95 -35.22
CA ASN A 147 -18.12 0.88 -34.03
C ASN A 147 -18.03 2.20 -33.23
N LYS A 148 -18.42 3.34 -33.80
CA LYS A 148 -18.30 4.69 -33.22
C LYS A 148 -19.11 4.86 -31.92
N PHE A 149 -20.33 4.32 -31.92
CA PHE A 149 -21.21 4.36 -30.75
C PHE A 149 -20.70 3.46 -29.59
N GLY A 150 -19.79 2.52 -29.89
CA GLY A 150 -19.23 1.60 -28.91
C GLY A 150 -18.21 2.29 -27.99
N PHE A 151 -17.26 3.05 -28.54
CA PHE A 151 -16.15 3.58 -27.76
C PHE A 151 -16.58 4.63 -26.73
N ALA A 152 -17.42 5.60 -27.11
CA ALA A 152 -17.98 6.58 -26.17
C ALA A 152 -18.79 5.93 -25.03
N SER A 153 -19.57 4.88 -25.35
CA SER A 153 -20.32 4.12 -24.32
C SER A 153 -19.41 3.36 -23.35
N VAL A 154 -18.26 2.89 -23.83
CA VAL A 154 -17.25 2.23 -23.00
C VAL A 154 -16.56 3.22 -22.06
N ILE A 155 -16.20 4.42 -22.55
CA ILE A 155 -15.66 5.50 -21.70
C ILE A 155 -16.66 5.89 -20.61
N LEU A 156 -17.95 6.03 -20.95
CA LEU A 156 -19.00 6.31 -19.97
C LEU A 156 -19.08 5.23 -18.89
N THR A 157 -18.99 3.96 -19.29
CA THR A 157 -19.00 2.83 -18.34
C THR A 157 -17.78 2.86 -17.41
N PHE A 158 -16.60 3.22 -17.93
CA PHE A 158 -15.38 3.40 -17.14
C PHE A 158 -15.51 4.55 -16.14
N ARG A 159 -16.07 5.68 -16.58
CA ARG A 159 -16.31 6.85 -15.75
C ARG A 159 -17.24 6.54 -14.58
N GLU A 160 -18.33 5.80 -14.83
CA GLU A 160 -19.24 5.34 -13.79
C GLU A 160 -18.54 4.38 -12.80
N HIS A 161 -17.73 3.45 -13.31
CA HIS A 161 -16.94 2.55 -12.46
C HIS A 161 -15.95 3.31 -11.57
N TYR A 162 -15.24 4.29 -12.12
CA TYR A 162 -14.29 5.11 -11.38
C TYR A 162 -15.00 5.95 -10.30
N SER A 163 -16.15 6.57 -10.63
CA SER A 163 -16.95 7.32 -9.67
C SER A 163 -17.37 6.45 -8.48
N SER A 164 -17.81 5.22 -8.75
CA SER A 164 -18.15 4.24 -7.70
C SER A 164 -16.95 3.89 -6.83
N VAL A 165 -15.78 3.63 -7.43
CA VAL A 165 -14.53 3.34 -6.70
C VAL A 165 -14.12 4.53 -5.83
N TYR A 166 -14.25 5.76 -6.35
CA TYR A 166 -13.97 6.98 -5.61
C TYR A 166 -14.91 7.17 -4.41
N GLU A 167 -16.22 7.00 -4.60
CA GLU A 167 -17.21 7.06 -3.51
C GLU A 167 -16.91 6.03 -2.41
N ILE A 168 -16.53 4.80 -2.79
CA ILE A 168 -16.11 3.77 -1.85
C ILE A 168 -14.86 4.21 -1.10
N CYS A 169 -13.87 4.79 -1.79
CA CYS A 169 -12.67 5.31 -1.13
C CYS A 169 -13.03 6.40 -0.12
N CYS A 170 -13.88 7.37 -0.48
CA CYS A 170 -14.35 8.41 0.44
C CYS A 170 -15.08 7.82 1.66
N LEU A 171 -15.93 6.81 1.45
CA LEU A 171 -16.64 6.14 2.53
C LEU A 171 -15.67 5.43 3.48
N VAL A 172 -14.74 4.63 2.93
CA VAL A 172 -13.71 3.92 3.70
C VAL A 172 -12.88 4.91 4.51
N ASN A 173 -12.51 6.03 3.89
CA ASN A 173 -11.71 7.05 4.51
C ASN A 173 -12.46 7.81 5.62
N SER A 174 -13.76 8.04 5.45
CA SER A 174 -14.61 8.64 6.49
C SER A 174 -14.84 7.72 7.69
N VAL A 175 -15.06 6.43 7.46
CA VAL A 175 -15.38 5.44 8.52
C VAL A 175 -14.12 5.06 9.28
N ASN A 176 -13.01 4.82 8.57
CA ASN A 176 -11.77 4.34 9.18
C ASN A 176 -10.77 5.46 9.47
N GLY A 177 -11.00 6.68 8.98
CA GLY A 177 -10.07 7.80 9.13
C GLY A 177 -9.72 8.07 10.59
N CYS A 178 -10.72 8.35 11.44
CA CYS A 178 -10.47 8.62 12.86
C CYS A 178 -9.80 7.44 13.58
N THR A 179 -10.26 6.22 13.31
CA THR A 179 -9.73 5.00 13.94
C THR A 179 -8.27 4.76 13.55
N LEU A 180 -7.91 4.98 12.28
CA LEU A 180 -6.54 4.88 11.81
C LEU A 180 -5.66 5.99 12.37
N LEU A 181 -6.17 7.22 12.47
CA LEU A 181 -5.43 8.33 13.09
C LEU A 181 -5.04 7.98 14.53
N LEU A 182 -6.03 7.55 15.31
CA LEU A 182 -5.83 7.20 16.70
C LEU A 182 -4.86 6.02 16.84
N SER A 183 -5.02 4.99 16.00
CA SER A 183 -4.10 3.84 15.92
C SER A 183 -2.66 4.29 15.64
N TRP A 184 -2.47 5.19 14.67
CA TRP A 184 -1.15 5.75 14.32
C TRP A 184 -0.55 6.61 15.42
N LEU A 185 -1.33 7.47 16.07
CA LEU A 185 -0.85 8.31 17.17
C LEU A 185 -0.41 7.46 18.36
N LEU A 186 -1.24 6.49 18.76
CA LEU A 186 -0.91 5.55 19.84
C LEU A 186 0.33 4.72 19.49
N PHE A 187 0.50 4.35 18.23
CA PHE A 187 1.71 3.69 17.76
C PHE A 187 2.95 4.57 17.89
N ILE A 188 2.92 5.82 17.44
CA ILE A 188 4.07 6.73 17.53
C ILE A 188 4.52 6.88 18.98
N VAL A 189 3.57 7.06 19.89
CA VAL A 189 3.85 7.14 21.33
C VAL A 189 4.45 5.84 21.84
N SER A 190 3.82 4.69 21.52
CA SER A 190 4.29 3.37 21.95
C SER A 190 5.71 3.07 21.47
N VAL A 191 6.00 3.31 20.19
CA VAL A 191 7.35 3.15 19.62
C VAL A 191 8.33 4.10 20.28
N SER A 192 7.97 5.37 20.50
CA SER A 192 8.88 6.32 21.15
C SER A 192 9.28 5.86 22.56
N ILE A 193 8.32 5.37 23.34
CA ILE A 193 8.56 4.83 24.69
C ILE A 193 9.43 3.56 24.61
N ASN A 194 9.07 2.62 23.76
CA ASN A 194 9.81 1.38 23.62
C ASN A 194 11.24 1.58 23.12
N LEU A 195 11.43 2.47 22.15
CA LEU A 195 12.73 2.77 21.57
C LEU A 195 13.63 3.49 22.59
N TYR A 196 13.05 4.31 23.48
CA TYR A 196 13.73 4.82 24.67
C TYR A 196 14.16 3.69 25.61
N HIS A 197 13.28 2.74 25.94
CA HIS A 197 13.65 1.60 26.80
C HIS A 197 14.78 0.74 26.20
N VAL A 198 14.72 0.46 24.90
CA VAL A 198 15.78 -0.26 24.18
C VAL A 198 17.09 0.52 24.21
N ALA A 199 17.05 1.84 24.01
CA ALA A 199 18.24 2.69 24.09
C ALA A 199 18.86 2.69 25.50
N VAL A 200 18.05 2.77 26.56
CA VAL A 200 18.54 2.67 27.95
C VAL A 200 19.17 1.31 28.23
N LEU A 201 18.53 0.23 27.78
CA LEU A 201 19.05 -1.13 27.95
C LEU A 201 20.40 -1.33 27.27
N PHE A 202 20.57 -0.82 26.04
CA PHE A 202 21.82 -0.94 25.29
C PHE A 202 22.96 -0.16 25.95
N MET A 203 22.66 0.96 26.61
CA MET A 203 23.67 1.83 27.22
C MET A 203 24.08 1.42 28.63
N PHE A 204 23.21 0.75 29.40
CA PHE A 204 23.53 0.29 30.76
C PHE A 204 23.49 -1.25 30.87
N PRO A 205 24.33 -1.99 30.12
CA PRO A 205 24.38 -3.43 30.23
C PRO A 205 24.82 -3.89 31.63
N SER A 206 25.56 -3.06 32.39
CA SER A 206 26.04 -3.35 33.75
C SER A 206 25.00 -3.22 34.87
N ALA A 207 23.86 -2.55 34.64
CA ALA A 207 22.77 -2.48 35.63
C ALA A 207 21.70 -3.57 35.41
N SER A 208 21.82 -4.34 34.33
CA SER A 208 20.95 -5.48 34.06
C SER A 208 21.35 -6.62 34.97
N ASP A 209 20.49 -6.93 35.94
CA ASP A 209 20.56 -8.18 36.69
C ASP A 209 20.65 -9.34 35.69
N ASN A 210 21.72 -10.15 35.75
CA ASN A 210 22.01 -11.24 34.80
C ASN A 210 21.06 -12.43 34.96
N THR A 211 19.80 -12.16 35.29
CA THR A 211 18.76 -13.17 35.41
C THR A 211 18.25 -13.52 34.00
N PRO A 212 18.10 -14.82 33.68
CA PRO A 212 17.60 -15.26 32.37
C PRO A 212 16.19 -14.70 32.07
N HIS A 213 15.43 -14.32 33.09
CA HIS A 213 14.12 -13.70 32.96
C HIS A 213 14.17 -12.30 32.34
N SER A 214 15.17 -11.48 32.69
CA SER A 214 15.37 -10.14 32.14
C SER A 214 15.68 -10.18 30.64
N THR A 215 16.54 -11.11 30.21
CA THR A 215 16.94 -11.26 28.81
C THR A 215 15.77 -11.66 27.90
N ILE A 216 14.92 -12.60 28.35
CA ILE A 216 13.74 -13.03 27.59
C ILE A 216 12.76 -11.87 27.41
N LYS A 217 12.51 -11.09 28.48
CA LYS A 217 11.64 -9.91 28.44
C LYS A 217 12.14 -8.91 27.39
N ASN A 218 13.43 -8.61 27.37
CA ASN A 218 14.02 -7.66 26.41
C ASN A 218 13.89 -8.13 24.95
N ILE A 219 14.14 -9.41 24.69
CA ILE A 219 13.98 -9.99 23.34
C ILE A 219 12.51 -9.89 22.89
N THR A 220 11.57 -10.22 23.78
CA THR A 220 10.13 -10.09 23.53
C THR A 220 9.74 -8.65 23.18
N PHE A 221 10.25 -7.66 23.92
CA PHE A 221 10.01 -6.24 23.63
C PHE A 221 10.57 -5.81 22.27
N ILE A 222 11.81 -6.20 21.94
CA ILE A 222 12.41 -5.84 20.65
C ILE A 222 11.59 -6.45 19.51
N LEU A 223 11.23 -7.73 19.64
CA LEU A 223 10.42 -8.44 18.65
C LEU A 223 9.06 -7.76 18.46
N TRP A 224 8.38 -7.40 19.56
CA TRP A 224 7.12 -6.65 19.55
C TRP A 224 7.19 -5.36 18.73
N ASN A 225 8.28 -4.60 18.90
CA ASN A 225 8.49 -3.35 18.20
C ASN A 225 8.70 -3.56 16.70
N VAL A 226 9.53 -4.52 16.31
CA VAL A 226 9.77 -4.85 14.91
C VAL A 226 8.47 -5.23 14.21
N LEU A 227 7.64 -6.04 14.85
CA LEU A 227 6.36 -6.48 14.29
C LEU A 227 5.38 -5.32 14.11
N THR A 228 5.30 -4.45 15.11
CA THR A 228 4.39 -3.30 15.06
C THR A 228 4.84 -2.29 14.00
N LEU A 229 6.15 -2.08 13.84
CA LEU A 229 6.74 -1.29 12.74
C LEU A 229 6.41 -1.90 11.37
N MET A 230 6.61 -3.21 11.21
CA MET A 230 6.29 -3.91 9.95
C MET A 230 4.82 -3.79 9.60
N ARG A 231 3.92 -3.85 10.58
CA ARG A 231 2.47 -3.69 10.37
C ARG A 231 2.13 -2.35 9.72
N ILE A 232 2.63 -1.26 10.29
CA ILE A 232 2.33 0.09 9.79
C ILE A 232 3.01 0.36 8.47
N PHE A 233 4.22 -0.18 8.28
CA PHE A 233 4.88 -0.12 6.99
C PHE A 233 4.03 -0.78 5.89
N VAL A 234 3.45 -1.96 6.15
CA VAL A 234 2.58 -2.67 5.18
C VAL A 234 1.32 -1.87 4.87
N VAL A 235 0.69 -1.25 5.88
CA VAL A 235 -0.48 -0.37 5.68
C VAL A 235 -0.11 0.83 4.81
N ALA A 236 0.95 1.55 5.17
CA ALA A 236 1.40 2.73 4.42
C ALA A 236 1.81 2.38 2.97
N LEU A 237 2.50 1.26 2.77
CA LEU A 237 2.89 0.78 1.45
C LEU A 237 1.69 0.41 0.59
N SER A 238 0.66 -0.19 1.19
CA SER A 238 -0.57 -0.56 0.48
C SER A 238 -1.35 0.68 0.02
N CYS A 239 -1.45 1.70 0.87
CA CYS A 239 -2.01 3.00 0.51
C CYS A 239 -1.24 3.64 -0.66
N GLN A 240 0.09 3.68 -0.57
CA GLN A 240 0.95 4.23 -1.62
C GLN A 240 0.74 3.51 -2.94
N TRP A 241 0.74 2.18 -2.94
CA TRP A 241 0.54 1.39 -4.16
C TRP A 241 -0.84 1.57 -4.79
N ALA A 242 -1.88 1.78 -3.98
CA ALA A 242 -3.21 2.05 -4.48
C ALA A 242 -3.29 3.44 -5.13
N SER A 243 -2.68 4.47 -4.51
CA SER A 243 -2.57 5.81 -5.09
C SER A 243 -1.71 5.84 -6.35
N ASP A 244 -0.59 5.11 -6.39
CA ASP A 244 0.27 5.00 -7.57
C ASP A 244 -0.50 4.36 -8.75
N GLU A 245 -1.33 3.35 -8.50
CA GLU A 245 -2.14 2.72 -9.55
C GLU A 245 -3.24 3.65 -10.07
N CYS A 246 -3.83 4.49 -9.20
CA CYS A 246 -4.74 5.55 -9.63
C CYS A 246 -4.02 6.58 -10.53
N GLN A 247 -2.81 6.99 -10.15
CA GLN A 247 -2.00 7.92 -10.93
C GLN A 247 -1.66 7.34 -12.31
N ARG A 248 -1.35 6.03 -12.39
CA ARG A 248 -1.13 5.34 -13.67
C ARG A 248 -2.37 5.38 -14.55
N CYS A 249 -3.55 5.12 -13.98
CA CYS A 249 -4.80 5.21 -14.71
C CYS A 249 -5.02 6.62 -15.29
N MET A 250 -4.76 7.67 -14.51
CA MET A 250 -4.84 9.05 -14.99
C MET A 250 -3.86 9.33 -16.13
N ASN A 251 -2.60 8.89 -16.01
CA ASN A 251 -1.60 9.08 -17.05
C ASN A 251 -2.00 8.37 -18.35
N SER A 252 -2.55 7.15 -18.28
CA SER A 252 -3.03 6.42 -19.47
C SER A 252 -4.23 7.10 -20.14
N VAL A 253 -5.11 7.73 -19.36
CA VAL A 253 -6.24 8.52 -19.89
C VAL A 253 -5.73 9.78 -20.59
N GLN A 254 -4.77 10.48 -20.00
CA GLN A 254 -4.16 11.66 -20.61
C GLN A 254 -3.42 11.34 -21.90
N GLU A 255 -2.63 10.26 -21.93
CA GLU A 255 -1.93 9.82 -23.13
C GLU A 255 -2.89 9.54 -24.30
N MET A 256 -4.05 8.92 -24.02
CA MET A 256 -5.09 8.74 -25.03
C MET A 256 -5.73 10.06 -25.51
N LEU A 257 -5.91 11.02 -24.61
CA LEU A 257 -6.47 12.32 -24.96
C LEU A 257 -5.53 13.12 -25.88
N LEU A 258 -4.22 12.96 -25.71
CA LEU A 258 -3.21 13.64 -26.51
C LEU A 258 -2.93 12.96 -27.87
N GLU A 259 -2.92 11.63 -27.94
CA GLU A 259 -2.44 10.91 -29.13
C GLU A 259 -3.54 10.25 -29.99
N HIS A 260 -4.76 9.97 -29.47
CA HIS A 260 -5.61 8.94 -30.07
C HIS A 260 -7.09 9.29 -30.30
N CYS A 261 -7.62 10.39 -29.78
CA CYS A 261 -9.06 10.68 -29.89
C CYS A 261 -9.36 11.64 -31.05
N THR A 262 -9.83 11.12 -32.18
CA THR A 262 -10.27 11.92 -33.35
C THR A 262 -11.80 12.14 -33.36
N GLU A 263 -12.55 11.38 -32.55
CA GLU A 263 -14.01 11.51 -32.44
C GLU A 263 -14.42 12.54 -31.38
N GLU A 264 -15.21 13.53 -31.78
CA GLU A 264 -15.62 14.68 -30.96
C GLU A 264 -16.40 14.25 -29.70
N ASP A 265 -17.28 13.25 -29.83
CA ASP A 265 -18.06 12.70 -28.70
C ASP A 265 -17.18 11.94 -27.70
N ALA A 266 -16.24 11.12 -28.19
CA ALA A 266 -15.31 10.38 -27.35
C ALA A 266 -14.32 11.30 -26.65
N LEU A 267 -13.83 12.33 -27.36
CA LEU A 267 -12.93 13.35 -26.84
C LEU A 267 -13.60 14.13 -25.71
N THR A 268 -14.85 14.55 -25.89
CA THR A 268 -15.63 15.26 -24.85
C THR A 268 -15.80 14.40 -23.59
N GLN A 269 -16.06 13.10 -23.74
CA GLN A 269 -16.17 12.19 -22.60
C GLN A 269 -14.82 11.93 -21.92
N LEU A 270 -13.74 11.82 -22.70
CA LEU A 270 -12.40 11.59 -22.19
C LEU A 270 -11.85 12.83 -21.45
N GLU A 271 -12.14 14.03 -21.94
CA GLU A 271 -11.83 15.30 -21.27
C GLU A 271 -12.60 15.42 -19.96
N SER A 272 -13.90 15.13 -19.98
CA SER A 272 -14.73 15.09 -18.77
C SER A 272 -14.19 14.07 -17.75
N PHE A 273 -13.71 12.92 -18.22
CA PHE A 273 -13.12 11.90 -17.37
C PHE A 273 -11.76 12.32 -16.81
N SER A 274 -10.90 12.95 -17.62
CA SER A 274 -9.61 13.51 -17.18
C SER A 274 -9.81 14.56 -16.09
N VAL A 275 -10.75 15.49 -16.27
CA VAL A 275 -11.12 16.48 -15.24
C VAL A 275 -11.62 15.79 -13.97
N GLN A 276 -12.42 14.74 -14.10
CA GLN A 276 -12.89 13.96 -12.96
C GLN A 276 -11.73 13.26 -12.25
N LEU A 277 -10.76 12.67 -12.96
CA LEU A 277 -9.58 12.03 -12.38
C LEU A 277 -8.68 13.01 -11.63
N VAL A 278 -8.52 14.22 -12.17
CA VAL A 278 -7.74 15.30 -11.53
C VAL A 278 -8.44 15.81 -10.27
N ASN A 279 -9.75 16.05 -10.35
CA ASN A 279 -10.52 16.58 -9.22
C ASN A 279 -10.81 15.53 -8.13
N ASN A 280 -10.99 14.26 -8.51
CA ASN A 280 -11.33 13.17 -7.60
C ASN A 280 -10.13 12.25 -7.37
N LYS A 281 -8.97 12.83 -7.05
CA LYS A 281 -7.75 12.06 -6.80
C LYS A 281 -7.98 11.10 -5.62
N ILE A 282 -7.74 9.81 -5.86
CA ILE A 282 -7.80 8.77 -4.84
C ILE A 282 -6.59 8.91 -3.92
N GLU A 283 -6.78 9.66 -2.84
CA GLU A 283 -5.83 9.80 -1.75
C GLU A 283 -6.42 9.23 -0.47
N PHE A 284 -5.65 8.39 0.22
CA PHE A 284 -6.02 7.87 1.53
C PHE A 284 -5.70 8.93 2.57
N THR A 285 -6.66 9.79 2.91
CA THR A 285 -6.46 10.92 3.83
C THR A 285 -7.10 10.71 5.19
N VAL A 286 -6.30 10.61 6.23
CA VAL A 286 -6.82 10.49 7.59
C VAL A 286 -7.58 11.75 7.99
N CYS A 287 -8.84 11.57 8.41
CA CYS A 287 -9.76 12.66 8.77
C CYS A 287 -9.90 13.76 7.69
N GLY A 288 -9.62 13.44 6.42
CA GLY A 288 -9.69 14.41 5.32
C GLY A 288 -8.57 15.47 5.31
N THR A 289 -7.59 15.38 6.22
CA THR A 289 -6.54 16.41 6.35
C THR A 289 -5.12 15.88 6.13
N PHE A 290 -4.84 14.62 6.47
CA PHE A 290 -3.48 14.07 6.41
C PHE A 290 -3.37 12.92 5.41
N PRO A 291 -2.60 13.05 4.31
CA PRO A 291 -2.37 11.94 3.40
C PRO A 291 -1.55 10.85 4.11
N MET A 292 -2.08 9.63 4.15
CA MET A 292 -1.47 8.47 4.80
C MET A 292 -0.48 7.81 3.83
N ASN A 293 0.59 8.55 3.50
CA ASN A 293 1.61 8.13 2.53
C ASN A 293 2.89 7.69 3.22
N LEU A 294 3.70 6.90 2.52
CA LEU A 294 5.01 6.44 3.01
C LEU A 294 5.91 7.62 3.39
N SER A 295 5.82 8.75 2.67
CA SER A 295 6.58 9.96 2.99
C SER A 295 6.28 10.48 4.39
N VAL A 296 5.00 10.51 4.82
CA VAL A 296 4.63 10.97 6.17
C VAL A 296 5.18 10.03 7.23
N LEU A 297 5.11 8.72 6.98
CA LEU A 297 5.71 7.71 7.87
C LEU A 297 7.22 7.93 8.02
N CYS A 298 7.94 8.17 6.92
CA CYS A 298 9.37 8.44 6.95
C CYS A 298 9.70 9.73 7.71
N THR A 299 8.91 10.79 7.52
CA THR A 299 9.08 12.05 8.27
C THR A 299 8.90 11.84 9.77
N VAL A 300 7.84 11.15 10.17
CA VAL A 300 7.57 10.84 11.59
C VAL A 300 8.68 9.96 12.18
N ALA A 301 9.11 8.93 11.45
CA ALA A 301 10.22 8.08 11.90
C ALA A 301 11.51 8.90 12.10
N GLY A 302 11.80 9.83 11.17
CA GLY A 302 12.92 10.77 11.30
C GLY A 302 12.81 11.65 12.56
N LEU A 303 11.63 12.19 12.85
CA LEU A 303 11.37 12.99 14.05
C LEU A 303 11.56 12.18 15.34
N VAL A 304 11.07 10.93 15.36
CA VAL A 304 11.25 10.02 16.52
C VAL A 304 12.74 9.74 16.75
N ILE A 305 13.49 9.45 15.68
CA ILE A 305 14.95 9.23 15.77
C ILE A 305 15.66 10.49 16.28
N GLN A 306 15.32 11.66 15.74
CA GLN A 306 15.88 12.94 16.18
C GLN A 306 15.59 13.21 17.66
N TYR A 307 14.36 12.97 18.11
CA TYR A 307 13.96 13.11 19.50
C TYR A 307 14.79 12.20 20.42
N LEU A 308 15.04 10.95 20.01
CA LEU A 308 15.87 10.03 20.78
C LEU A 308 17.33 10.47 20.84
N ILE A 309 17.89 10.96 19.73
CA ILE A 309 19.24 11.52 19.72
C ILE A 309 19.34 12.71 20.68
N LEU A 310 18.33 13.59 20.68
CA LEU A 310 18.29 14.74 21.58
C LEU A 310 18.18 14.30 23.05
N LEU A 311 17.28 13.37 23.37
CA LEU A 311 17.18 12.80 24.72
C LEU A 311 18.50 12.17 25.17
N PHE A 312 19.18 11.48 24.25
CA PHE A 312 20.48 10.88 24.51
C PHE A 312 21.52 11.95 24.85
N GLN A 313 21.65 12.99 24.02
CA GLN A 313 22.58 14.09 24.23
C GLN A 313 22.33 14.84 25.55
N MET A 314 21.07 15.11 25.89
CA MET A 314 20.72 15.77 27.16
C MET A 314 21.12 14.94 28.38
N ARG A 315 21.01 13.61 28.29
CA ARG A 315 21.37 12.71 29.38
C ARG A 315 22.88 12.70 29.63
N GLU A 316 23.68 12.58 28.57
CA GLU A 316 25.15 12.58 28.67
C GLU A 316 25.67 13.89 29.28
N GLN A 317 25.08 15.04 28.91
CA GLN A 317 25.41 16.34 29.49
C GLN A 317 25.03 16.51 30.96
N THR A 318 24.14 15.66 31.50
CA THR A 318 23.70 15.71 32.91
C THR A 318 24.61 14.87 33.84
N GLU A 319 25.44 13.96 33.29
CA GLU A 319 26.36 13.12 34.07
C GLU A 319 27.70 13.75 34.55
N PRO A 320 28.22 14.91 34.07
CA PRO A 320 29.54 15.38 34.48
C PRO A 320 29.60 16.09 35.85
N GLN A 321 28.51 16.22 36.60
CA GLN A 321 28.50 16.99 37.87
C GLN A 321 28.32 16.19 39.17
N ARG A 322 28.13 14.86 39.12
CA ARG A 322 27.98 14.05 40.36
C ARG A 322 29.30 13.54 40.97
N VAL A 323 30.43 13.70 40.29
CA VAL A 323 31.73 13.14 40.76
C VAL A 323 32.62 14.18 41.46
N SER A 324 32.27 15.47 41.46
CA SER A 324 33.15 16.54 41.98
C SER A 324 32.81 17.07 43.38
N PHE A 325 31.79 16.55 44.08
CA PHE A 325 31.40 17.06 45.41
C PHE A 325 31.94 16.27 46.63
N ASP A 326 32.68 15.17 46.44
CA ASP A 326 33.13 14.32 47.56
C ASP A 326 34.63 14.39 47.92
N VAL A 327 35.38 15.39 47.44
CA VAL A 327 36.84 15.48 47.71
C VAL A 327 37.24 16.60 48.69
N THR A 328 36.30 17.28 49.38
CA THR A 328 36.66 18.39 50.31
C THR A 328 35.99 18.35 51.69
N SER A 329 35.83 17.16 52.29
CA SER A 329 35.58 17.06 53.73
C SER A 329 36.51 16.03 54.39
N GLY A 330 37.76 16.45 54.57
CA GLY A 330 38.80 15.65 55.21
C GLY A 330 40.08 16.45 55.42
N VAL A 331 39.98 17.53 56.18
CA VAL A 331 41.11 18.15 56.90
C VAL A 331 40.72 18.32 58.34
#